data_AF-A0AA85KLV7-F1
#
_entry.id   AF-A0AA85KLV7-F1
#
_cell.length_a   1.000
_cell.length_b   1.000
_cell.length_c   1.000
_cell.angle_alpha   90.00
_cell.angle_beta   90.00
_cell.angle_gamma   90.00
#
_symmetry.space_group_name_H-M   'P 1'
#
loop_
_entity.id
_entity.type
_entity.pdbx_description
1 polymer ?
#
loop_
_entity_poly.entity_id
_entity_poly.type
_entity_poly.pdbx_seq_one_letter_code
_entity_poly.pdbx_strand_id
1 'polypeptide(L)'
;MESWLRHYYFVNQVKEIINHFNLIESALTENWFDEKGFYQIPFHMTQFTSQLSVLSLYSKSISQSKDDNDCSYDYLHNFDLIQTEFIKLLSVLHSDNKKNDECVTSVNSINNEKNNHFDQIKEYLSRINQYLKDTFEKATGTLKCSPNDMNSSSDSIQKEMESTFEAISVAEKRFHDLIAESKQRSANNEYLQVNSLILDCCSDLLLCVGELVKQSEMIQQDIKDSSTLSEFYKPHNRWTNGLLSAAKCVGAGANVMVEIADAIVSGKDVKLERLIVISQEIAASTTQLVCATRVKTNPISEMFTKLQTTSKEVCKCTGNLIACVKKAIEAKHTEELDFSCLTLTQAKRMEVELQVKIIELETSLTNERQRLAQLRRDNYQLSAEVEEKSTTTTTKNT
;
A
#
# COMPACT_ATOMS: atom_id res chain seq x y z
N MET A 1 8.28 -5.76 1.07
CA MET A 1 7.63 -5.67 -0.27
C MET A 1 8.05 -4.42 -1.04
N GLU A 2 8.21 -3.26 -0.38
CA GLU A 2 8.71 -2.04 -1.03
C GLU A 2 10.18 -2.14 -1.50
N SER A 3 11.04 -2.87 -0.78
CA SER A 3 12.47 -3.01 -1.10
C SER A 3 12.72 -3.72 -2.45
N TRP A 4 11.97 -4.78 -2.77
CA TRP A 4 12.14 -5.52 -4.04
C TRP A 4 11.69 -4.73 -5.26
N LEU A 5 10.57 -3.99 -5.15
CA LEU A 5 10.15 -3.06 -6.20
C LEU A 5 11.19 -1.95 -6.40
N ARG A 6 11.70 -1.37 -5.30
CA ARG A 6 12.79 -0.40 -5.36
C ARG A 6 14.02 -0.99 -6.06
N HIS A 7 14.37 -2.24 -5.78
CA HIS A 7 15.50 -2.96 -6.39
C HIS A 7 15.28 -3.29 -7.87
N TYR A 8 14.08 -3.71 -8.26
CA TYR A 8 13.72 -3.99 -9.66
C TYR A 8 13.76 -2.72 -10.53
N TYR A 9 13.18 -1.62 -10.02
CA TYR A 9 13.25 -0.32 -10.69
C TYR A 9 14.71 0.18 -10.78
N PHE A 10 15.48 0.00 -9.71
CA PHE A 10 16.90 0.33 -9.68
C PHE A 10 17.69 -0.43 -10.76
N VAL A 11 17.51 -1.74 -10.89
CA VAL A 11 18.18 -2.57 -11.92
C VAL A 11 17.76 -2.16 -13.33
N ASN A 12 16.50 -1.81 -13.55
CA ASN A 12 16.05 -1.35 -14.87
C ASN A 12 16.64 0.02 -15.24
N GLN A 13 16.80 0.92 -14.28
CA GLN A 13 17.46 2.20 -14.49
C GLN A 13 18.97 2.06 -14.74
N VAL A 14 19.65 1.12 -14.06
CA VAL A 14 21.06 0.79 -14.38
C VAL A 14 21.21 0.35 -15.84
N LYS A 15 20.27 -0.44 -16.38
CA LYS A 15 20.29 -0.87 -17.79
C LYS A 15 20.15 0.30 -18.77
N GLU A 16 19.24 1.23 -18.48
CA GLU A 16 19.05 2.43 -19.32
C GLU A 16 20.31 3.30 -19.33
N ILE A 17 20.97 3.48 -18.18
CA ILE A 17 22.23 4.21 -18.07
C ILE A 17 23.33 3.56 -18.92
N ILE A 18 23.45 2.23 -18.85
CA ILE A 18 24.41 1.47 -19.67
C ILE A 18 24.11 1.66 -21.16
N ASN A 19 22.84 1.64 -21.55
CA ASN A 19 22.45 1.85 -22.95
C ASN A 19 22.82 3.25 -23.44
N HIS A 20 22.51 4.28 -22.66
CA HIS A 20 22.91 5.65 -22.99
C HIS A 20 24.42 5.85 -23.01
N PHE A 21 25.15 5.18 -22.11
CA PHE A 21 26.61 5.21 -22.09
C PHE A 21 27.22 4.55 -23.33
N ASN A 22 26.71 3.39 -23.75
CA ASN A 22 27.16 2.71 -24.97
C ASN A 22 26.89 3.55 -26.23
N LEU A 23 25.79 4.31 -26.26
CA LEU A 23 25.49 5.25 -27.34
C LEU A 23 26.48 6.44 -27.35
N ILE A 24 26.87 6.93 -26.17
CA ILE A 24 27.93 7.95 -26.03
C ILE A 24 29.27 7.40 -26.50
N GLU A 25 29.63 6.19 -26.09
CA GLU A 25 30.87 5.52 -26.47
C GLU A 25 30.95 5.28 -27.98
N SER A 26 29.88 4.76 -28.61
CA SER A 26 29.81 4.57 -30.07
C SER A 26 29.90 5.91 -30.81
N ALA A 27 29.18 6.94 -30.35
CA ALA A 27 29.24 8.27 -30.97
C ALA A 27 30.63 8.92 -30.83
N LEU A 28 31.33 8.70 -29.70
CA LEU A 28 32.67 9.23 -29.46
C LEU A 28 33.78 8.42 -30.15
N THR A 29 33.57 7.14 -30.46
CA THR A 29 34.59 6.26 -31.05
C THR A 29 34.48 6.14 -32.57
N GLU A 30 33.27 6.19 -33.13
CA GLU A 30 33.03 5.99 -34.56
C GLU A 30 32.85 7.31 -35.33
N ASN A 31 32.31 8.37 -34.71
CA ASN A 31 31.75 9.53 -35.43
C ASN A 31 32.07 10.92 -34.84
N TRP A 32 33.30 11.13 -34.36
CA TRP A 32 33.74 12.42 -33.77
C TRP A 32 33.62 13.63 -34.72
N PHE A 33 33.54 13.41 -36.04
CA PHE A 33 33.53 14.46 -37.07
C PHE A 33 32.24 14.56 -37.90
N ASP A 34 31.19 13.77 -37.61
CA ASP A 34 29.93 13.83 -38.35
C ASP A 34 28.96 14.87 -37.74
N GLU A 35 28.33 15.71 -38.56
CA GLU A 35 27.35 16.74 -38.14
C GLU A 35 26.22 16.19 -37.26
N LYS A 36 25.89 14.90 -37.38
CA LYS A 36 24.90 14.21 -36.54
C LYS A 36 25.40 13.91 -35.13
N GLY A 37 26.70 13.65 -34.95
CA GLY A 37 27.31 13.41 -33.64
C GLY A 37 27.29 14.65 -32.75
N PHE A 38 27.42 15.84 -33.35
CA PHE A 38 27.45 17.13 -32.64
C PHE A 38 26.17 17.43 -31.84
N TYR A 39 25.01 16.95 -32.31
CA TYR A 39 23.73 17.13 -31.62
C TYR A 39 23.34 15.93 -30.75
N GLN A 40 23.76 14.71 -31.13
CA GLN A 40 23.41 13.49 -30.41
C GLN A 40 24.25 13.29 -29.14
N ILE A 41 25.54 13.65 -29.16
CA ILE A 41 26.44 13.50 -28.01
C ILE A 41 25.95 14.34 -26.80
N PRO A 42 25.68 15.65 -26.92
CA PRO A 42 25.18 16.44 -25.79
C PRO A 42 23.83 15.94 -25.25
N PHE A 43 22.94 15.47 -26.13
CA PHE A 43 21.65 14.88 -25.74
C PHE A 43 21.84 13.63 -24.89
N HIS A 44 22.65 12.67 -25.35
CA HIS A 44 22.92 11.45 -24.60
C HIS A 44 23.73 11.71 -23.34
N MET A 45 24.67 12.65 -23.34
CA MET A 45 25.41 13.07 -22.14
C MET A 45 24.47 13.69 -21.08
N THR A 46 23.51 14.51 -21.50
CA THR A 46 22.50 15.11 -20.61
C THR A 46 21.60 14.02 -20.02
N GLN A 47 21.17 13.07 -20.85
CA GLN A 47 20.32 11.96 -20.43
C GLN A 47 21.06 11.01 -19.47
N PHE A 48 22.32 10.68 -19.75
CA PHE A 48 23.18 9.90 -18.89
C PHE A 48 23.38 10.58 -17.52
N THR A 49 23.68 11.88 -17.52
CA THR A 49 23.86 12.66 -16.27
C THR A 49 22.59 12.72 -15.44
N SER A 50 21.44 12.97 -16.09
CA SER A 50 20.12 12.98 -15.46
C SER A 50 19.81 11.64 -14.81
N GLN A 51 19.95 10.54 -15.55
CA GLN A 51 19.66 9.20 -15.06
C GLN A 51 20.64 8.75 -13.95
N LEU A 52 21.93 9.11 -14.07
CA LEU A 52 22.94 8.83 -13.03
C LEU A 52 22.66 9.59 -11.72
N SER A 53 22.15 10.83 -11.81
CA SER A 53 21.76 11.61 -10.63
C SER A 53 20.53 11.01 -9.92
N VAL A 54 19.55 10.58 -10.70
CA VAL A 54 18.34 9.90 -10.23
C VAL A 54 18.70 8.57 -9.55
N LEU A 55 19.60 7.80 -10.13
CA LEU A 55 20.03 6.52 -9.58
C LEU A 55 20.89 6.66 -8.32
N SER A 56 21.71 7.71 -8.23
CA SER A 56 22.43 8.08 -7.01
C SER A 56 21.46 8.39 -5.86
N LEU A 57 20.39 9.14 -6.14
CA LEU A 57 19.32 9.41 -5.16
C LEU A 57 18.58 8.14 -4.73
N TYR A 58 18.29 7.23 -5.66
CA TYR A 58 17.69 5.93 -5.33
C TYR A 58 18.61 5.06 -4.47
N SER A 59 19.91 5.01 -4.78
CA SER A 59 20.89 4.28 -3.96
C SER A 59 20.98 4.85 -2.52
N LYS A 60 20.89 6.18 -2.39
CA LYS A 60 20.85 6.86 -1.09
C LYS A 60 19.57 6.56 -0.30
N SER A 61 18.44 6.47 -0.97
CA SER A 61 17.16 6.05 -0.37
C SER A 61 17.21 4.60 0.12
N ILE A 62 17.83 3.70 -0.65
CA ILE A 62 18.05 2.29 -0.29
C ILE A 62 19.02 2.18 0.91
N SER A 63 19.98 3.09 1.06
CA SER A 63 20.90 3.11 2.23
C SER A 63 20.27 3.59 3.54
N GLN A 64 19.14 4.31 3.49
CA GLN A 64 18.47 4.85 4.68
C GLN A 64 17.42 3.89 5.28
N SER A 65 17.01 2.84 4.55
CA SER A 65 16.22 1.76 5.12
C SER A 65 17.12 0.83 5.93
N LYS A 66 16.91 0.79 7.25
CA LYS A 66 17.64 -0.03 8.24
C LYS A 66 17.45 -1.53 8.04
N ASP A 67 17.96 -2.08 6.96
CA ASP A 67 18.28 -3.51 6.84
C ASP A 67 19.80 -3.60 6.63
N ASP A 68 20.51 -4.05 7.67
CA ASP A 68 21.97 -4.22 7.70
C ASP A 68 22.44 -5.16 6.58
N ASN A 69 22.80 -4.61 5.42
CA ASN A 69 23.51 -5.33 4.36
C ASN A 69 24.66 -4.46 3.82
N ASP A 70 25.89 -4.96 3.97
CA ASP A 70 27.16 -4.37 3.48
C ASP A 70 27.10 -3.92 2.01
N CYS A 71 26.22 -4.50 1.18
CA CYS A 71 26.07 -4.17 -0.23
C CYS A 71 25.56 -2.74 -0.52
N SER A 72 24.91 -2.05 0.43
CA SER A 72 24.29 -0.73 0.18
C SER A 72 25.32 0.40 0.01
N TYR A 73 26.44 0.31 0.74
CA TYR A 73 27.54 1.29 0.66
C TYR A 73 28.36 1.16 -0.64
N ASP A 74 28.44 -0.05 -1.20
CA ASP A 74 29.16 -0.34 -2.44
C ASP A 74 28.53 0.33 -3.67
N TYR A 75 27.21 0.44 -3.73
CA TYR A 75 26.51 1.09 -4.86
C TYR A 75 26.75 2.60 -4.89
N LEU A 76 26.65 3.25 -3.74
CA LEU A 76 26.90 4.69 -3.58
C LEU A 76 28.35 5.05 -3.96
N HIS A 77 29.32 4.25 -3.53
CA HIS A 77 30.72 4.45 -3.86
C HIS A 77 30.99 4.29 -5.37
N ASN A 78 30.42 3.27 -6.01
CA ASN A 78 30.56 3.08 -7.45
C ASN A 78 29.92 4.22 -8.27
N PHE A 79 28.76 4.74 -7.87
CA PHE A 79 28.16 5.88 -8.58
C PHE A 79 28.95 7.17 -8.41
N ASP A 80 29.55 7.40 -7.25
CA ASP A 80 30.43 8.56 -7.02
C ASP A 80 31.72 8.48 -7.86
N LEU A 81 32.29 7.28 -7.99
CA LEU A 81 33.41 7.01 -8.90
C LEU A 81 33.01 7.24 -10.38
N ILE A 82 31.83 6.75 -10.80
CA ILE A 82 31.31 6.97 -12.16
C ILE A 82 31.11 8.47 -12.43
N GLN A 83 30.52 9.22 -11.48
CA GLN A 83 30.32 10.67 -11.62
C GLN A 83 31.67 11.40 -11.68
N THR A 84 32.63 11.03 -10.86
CA THR A 84 33.96 11.63 -10.83
C THR A 84 34.71 11.42 -12.14
N GLU A 85 34.72 10.19 -12.68
CA GLU A 85 35.37 9.90 -13.96
C GLU A 85 34.62 10.55 -15.14
N PHE A 86 33.29 10.67 -15.08
CA PHE A 86 32.50 11.36 -16.09
C PHE A 86 32.75 12.89 -16.12
N ILE A 87 32.94 13.52 -14.95
CA ILE A 87 33.34 14.93 -14.86
C ILE A 87 34.74 15.14 -15.44
N LYS A 88 35.68 14.21 -15.18
CA LYS A 88 37.01 14.26 -15.79
C LYS A 88 36.92 14.11 -17.31
N LEU A 89 36.11 13.19 -17.83
CA LEU A 89 35.84 13.03 -19.26
C LEU A 89 35.29 14.33 -19.87
N LEU A 90 34.30 14.97 -19.22
CA LEU A 90 33.75 16.26 -19.65
C LEU A 90 34.79 17.37 -19.67
N SER A 91 35.71 17.41 -18.70
CA SER A 91 36.78 18.42 -18.65
C SER A 91 37.77 18.26 -19.82
N VAL A 92 38.07 17.02 -20.21
CA VAL A 92 38.92 16.71 -21.37
C VAL A 92 38.22 17.10 -22.67
N LEU A 93 36.93 16.75 -22.82
CA LEU A 93 36.11 17.14 -23.99
C LEU A 93 35.96 18.67 -24.11
N HIS A 94 35.87 19.39 -22.99
CA HIS A 94 35.76 20.85 -23.01
C HIS A 94 37.10 21.53 -23.33
N SER A 95 38.22 20.96 -22.89
CA SER A 95 39.58 21.42 -23.24
C SER A 95 39.86 21.30 -24.74
N ASP A 96 39.37 20.23 -25.38
CA ASP A 96 39.49 20.04 -26.84
C ASP A 96 38.66 21.04 -27.64
N ASN A 97 37.46 21.40 -27.18
CA ASN A 97 36.64 22.42 -27.83
C ASN A 97 37.24 23.83 -27.73
N LYS A 98 37.88 24.17 -26.61
CA LYS A 98 38.48 25.50 -26.40
C LYS A 98 39.75 25.75 -27.23
N LYS A 99 40.52 24.70 -27.55
CA LYS A 99 41.72 24.79 -28.42
C LYS A 99 41.40 24.88 -29.91
N ASN A 100 40.18 24.54 -30.35
CA ASN A 100 39.79 24.66 -31.75
C ASN A 100 39.51 26.12 -32.19
N ASP A 101 39.26 27.03 -31.24
CA ASP A 101 38.99 28.45 -31.52
C ASP A 101 40.22 29.37 -31.46
N GLU A 102 41.32 28.94 -30.83
CA GLU A 102 42.55 29.73 -30.73
C GLU A 102 43.80 28.91 -31.14
N CYS A 103 44.37 29.30 -32.30
CA CYS A 103 45.79 29.19 -32.68
C CYS A 103 46.17 28.20 -33.80
N VAL A 104 46.65 28.81 -34.90
CA VAL A 104 47.52 28.23 -35.93
C VAL A 104 48.93 28.05 -35.34
N THR A 105 49.39 26.81 -35.11
CA THR A 105 50.84 26.48 -35.10
C THR A 105 51.11 24.96 -35.12
N SER A 106 51.92 24.52 -36.09
CA SER A 106 52.65 23.22 -36.16
C SER A 106 51.85 21.90 -36.09
N VAL A 107 51.50 21.38 -37.27
CA VAL A 107 50.66 20.19 -37.53
C VAL A 107 51.13 18.88 -36.87
N ASN A 108 52.43 18.66 -36.64
CA ASN A 108 52.94 17.37 -36.11
C ASN A 108 52.86 17.22 -34.58
N SER A 109 52.94 18.30 -33.79
CA SER A 109 52.71 18.21 -32.33
C SER A 109 51.22 18.07 -32.01
N ILE A 110 50.36 18.69 -32.83
CA ILE A 110 48.90 18.62 -32.68
C ILE A 110 48.39 17.18 -32.88
N ASN A 111 48.93 16.42 -33.83
CA ASN A 111 48.49 15.04 -34.05
C ASN A 111 48.88 14.10 -32.90
N ASN A 112 50.06 14.27 -32.29
CA ASN A 112 50.45 13.48 -31.12
C ASN A 112 49.66 13.87 -29.86
N GLU A 113 49.35 15.16 -29.67
CA GLU A 113 48.49 15.61 -28.56
C GLU A 113 47.04 15.17 -28.75
N LYS A 114 46.45 15.30 -29.95
CA LYS A 114 45.07 14.84 -30.23
C LYS A 114 44.91 13.33 -30.06
N ASN A 115 45.91 12.54 -30.49
CA ASN A 115 45.90 11.09 -30.26
C ASN A 115 45.97 10.76 -28.75
N ASN A 116 46.76 11.51 -27.98
CA ASN A 116 46.86 11.31 -26.53
C ASN A 116 45.56 11.69 -25.79
N HIS A 117 44.88 12.78 -26.18
CA HIS A 117 43.56 13.12 -25.60
C HIS A 117 42.49 12.10 -25.98
N PHE A 118 42.52 11.57 -27.21
CA PHE A 118 41.61 10.51 -27.64
C PHE A 118 41.84 9.19 -26.89
N ASP A 119 43.10 8.84 -26.63
CA ASP A 119 43.46 7.68 -25.81
C ASP A 119 43.03 7.87 -24.34
N GLN A 120 43.14 9.09 -23.80
CA GLN A 120 42.62 9.43 -22.47
C GLN A 120 41.08 9.34 -22.41
N ILE A 121 40.37 9.84 -23.44
CA ILE A 121 38.92 9.71 -23.56
C ILE A 121 38.51 8.23 -23.55
N LYS A 122 39.19 7.39 -24.33
CA LYS A 122 38.95 5.93 -24.33
C LYS A 122 39.23 5.28 -22.98
N GLU A 123 40.27 5.71 -22.29
CA GLU A 123 40.61 5.20 -20.96
C GLU A 123 39.51 5.54 -19.93
N TYR A 124 39.03 6.79 -19.92
CA TYR A 124 37.92 7.20 -19.07
C TYR A 124 36.62 6.46 -19.41
N LEU A 125 36.33 6.27 -20.70
CA LEU A 125 35.17 5.51 -21.13
C LEU A 125 35.23 4.04 -20.68
N SER A 126 36.40 3.42 -20.79
CA SER A 126 36.62 2.03 -20.36
C SER A 126 36.47 1.87 -18.84
N ARG A 127 36.98 2.83 -18.05
CA ARG A 127 36.81 2.84 -16.58
C ARG A 127 35.35 2.99 -16.16
N ILE A 128 34.61 3.91 -16.80
CA ILE A 128 33.18 4.09 -16.52
C ILE A 128 32.39 2.82 -16.88
N ASN A 129 32.70 2.19 -18.01
CA ASN A 129 32.10 0.92 -18.40
C ASN A 129 32.36 -0.20 -17.39
N GLN A 130 33.59 -0.29 -16.87
CA GLN A 130 33.93 -1.28 -15.84
C GLN A 130 33.12 -1.06 -14.56
N TYR A 131 33.02 0.18 -14.08
CA TYR A 131 32.23 0.50 -12.88
C TYR A 131 30.72 0.29 -13.08
N LEU A 132 30.18 0.60 -14.26
CA LEU A 132 28.78 0.34 -14.60
C LEU A 132 28.48 -1.16 -14.65
N LYS A 133 29.40 -1.95 -15.21
CA LYS A 133 29.28 -3.41 -15.27
C LYS A 133 29.36 -4.05 -13.89
N ASP A 134 30.32 -3.63 -13.06
CA ASP A 134 30.45 -4.11 -11.68
C ASP A 134 29.19 -3.78 -10.85
N THR A 135 28.62 -2.59 -11.05
CA THR A 135 27.37 -2.15 -10.41
C THR A 135 26.18 -2.98 -10.87
N PHE A 136 26.11 -3.32 -12.16
CA PHE A 136 25.06 -4.17 -12.73
C PHE A 136 25.17 -5.63 -12.28
N GLU A 137 26.38 -6.19 -12.24
CA GLU A 137 26.63 -7.56 -11.77
C GLU A 137 26.29 -7.71 -10.28
N LYS A 138 26.62 -6.71 -9.46
CA LYS A 138 26.22 -6.69 -8.05
C LYS A 138 24.70 -6.54 -7.88
N ALA A 139 24.08 -5.62 -8.61
CA ALA A 139 22.63 -5.39 -8.55
C ALA A 139 21.80 -6.59 -9.04
N THR A 140 22.29 -7.33 -10.04
CA THR A 140 21.70 -8.58 -10.52
C THR A 140 22.07 -9.80 -9.67
N GLY A 141 23.24 -9.79 -9.01
CA GLY A 141 23.63 -10.78 -8.01
C GLY A 141 22.69 -10.80 -6.81
N THR A 142 22.24 -9.64 -6.34
CA THR A 142 21.18 -9.50 -5.32
C THR A 142 19.78 -9.99 -5.76
N LEU A 143 19.54 -10.18 -7.06
CA LEU A 143 18.32 -10.82 -7.59
C LEU A 143 18.41 -12.35 -7.65
N LYS A 144 19.60 -12.95 -7.48
CA LYS A 144 19.79 -14.41 -7.49
C LYS A 144 19.50 -15.09 -6.15
N CYS A 145 19.08 -14.35 -5.12
CA CYS A 145 18.41 -14.96 -3.98
C CYS A 145 16.93 -15.20 -4.29
N SER A 146 16.64 -16.48 -4.53
CA SER A 146 15.35 -17.16 -4.81
C SER A 146 14.88 -17.21 -6.27
N PRO A 147 15.41 -18.18 -7.06
CA PRO A 147 14.74 -18.75 -8.21
C PRO A 147 13.58 -19.72 -7.86
N ASN A 148 13.01 -19.65 -6.64
CA ASN A 148 11.94 -20.58 -6.20
C ASN A 148 10.57 -19.92 -5.92
N ASP A 149 10.41 -18.61 -6.09
CA ASP A 149 9.17 -17.90 -5.69
C ASP A 149 8.25 -17.48 -6.84
N MET A 150 8.36 -18.09 -8.03
CA MET A 150 7.39 -17.86 -9.12
C MET A 150 6.00 -18.46 -8.85
N ASN A 151 5.84 -19.26 -7.79
CA ASN A 151 4.55 -19.75 -7.29
C ASN A 151 4.00 -18.95 -6.09
N SER A 152 4.80 -18.06 -5.48
CA SER A 152 4.51 -17.50 -4.16
C SER A 152 3.30 -16.56 -4.10
N SER A 153 2.96 -15.83 -5.17
CA SER A 153 1.93 -14.79 -5.10
C SER A 153 0.51 -15.29 -5.38
N SER A 154 0.33 -16.35 -6.17
CA SER A 154 -0.98 -17.04 -6.26
C SER A 154 -1.25 -17.78 -4.95
N ASP A 155 -0.22 -18.46 -4.43
CA ASP A 155 -0.31 -19.19 -3.16
C ASP A 155 -0.47 -18.22 -1.97
N SER A 156 0.03 -16.99 -2.05
CA SER A 156 -0.20 -15.95 -1.03
C SER A 156 -1.66 -15.48 -0.97
N ILE A 157 -2.31 -15.32 -2.13
CA ILE A 157 -3.73 -14.93 -2.16
C ILE A 157 -4.60 -16.07 -1.64
N GLN A 158 -4.34 -17.29 -2.09
CA GLN A 158 -5.05 -18.48 -1.64
C GLN A 158 -4.91 -18.63 -0.12
N LYS A 159 -3.67 -18.56 0.40
CA LYS A 159 -3.40 -18.60 1.83
C LYS A 159 -4.10 -17.47 2.60
N GLU A 160 -4.19 -16.27 2.03
CA GLU A 160 -4.89 -15.16 2.69
C GLU A 160 -6.41 -15.35 2.71
N MET A 161 -7.00 -15.83 1.62
CA MET A 161 -8.43 -16.16 1.55
C MET A 161 -8.78 -17.28 2.54
N GLU A 162 -7.95 -18.33 2.60
CA GLU A 162 -8.05 -19.41 3.58
C GLU A 162 -7.93 -18.88 5.01
N SER A 163 -6.92 -18.05 5.29
CA SER A 163 -6.73 -17.42 6.61
C SER A 163 -7.91 -16.50 6.98
N THR A 164 -8.47 -15.79 6.02
CA THR A 164 -9.64 -14.91 6.23
C THR A 164 -10.87 -15.76 6.54
N PHE A 165 -11.09 -16.84 5.81
CA PHE A 165 -12.18 -17.78 6.05
C PHE A 165 -12.05 -18.49 7.40
N GLU A 166 -10.83 -18.87 7.79
CA GLU A 166 -10.54 -19.43 9.11
C GLU A 166 -10.85 -18.41 10.21
N ALA A 167 -10.42 -17.15 10.07
CA ALA A 167 -10.74 -16.09 11.04
C ALA A 167 -12.25 -15.90 11.20
N ILE A 168 -13.01 -15.90 10.10
CA ILE A 168 -14.48 -15.82 10.13
C ILE A 168 -15.09 -17.05 10.81
N SER A 169 -14.57 -18.25 10.52
CA SER A 169 -15.06 -19.50 11.11
C SER A 169 -14.79 -19.56 12.62
N VAL A 170 -13.64 -19.06 13.07
CA VAL A 170 -13.30 -18.92 14.49
C VAL A 170 -14.21 -17.88 15.15
N ALA A 171 -14.45 -16.75 14.48
CA ALA A 171 -15.35 -15.72 14.95
C ALA A 171 -16.78 -16.24 15.13
N GLU A 172 -17.30 -16.98 14.15
CA GLU A 172 -18.64 -17.58 14.18
C GLU A 172 -18.80 -18.57 15.33
N LYS A 173 -17.81 -19.46 15.54
CA LYS A 173 -17.80 -20.36 16.70
C LYS A 173 -17.84 -19.59 18.01
N ARG A 174 -17.08 -18.49 18.11
CA ARG A 174 -17.10 -17.66 19.31
C ARG A 174 -18.44 -16.97 19.51
N PHE A 175 -19.13 -16.55 18.43
CA PHE A 175 -20.49 -16.03 18.52
C PHE A 175 -21.48 -17.07 19.04
N HIS A 176 -21.39 -18.33 18.59
CA HIS A 176 -22.20 -19.42 19.13
C HIS A 176 -21.98 -19.62 20.64
N ASP A 177 -20.74 -19.58 21.09
CA ASP A 177 -20.41 -19.64 22.52
C ASP A 177 -21.00 -18.44 23.28
N LEU A 178 -20.86 -17.23 22.75
CA LEU A 178 -21.40 -16.01 23.35
C LEU A 178 -22.93 -16.02 23.43
N ILE A 179 -23.62 -16.56 22.42
CA ILE A 179 -25.07 -16.72 22.43
C ILE A 179 -25.48 -17.70 23.54
N ALA A 180 -24.75 -18.81 23.70
CA ALA A 180 -25.00 -19.78 24.77
C ALA A 180 -24.74 -19.17 26.16
N GLU A 181 -23.63 -18.46 26.35
CA GLU A 181 -23.30 -17.73 27.57
C GLU A 181 -24.36 -16.66 27.91
N SER A 182 -24.81 -15.89 26.90
CA SER A 182 -25.86 -14.88 27.05
C SER A 182 -27.16 -15.52 27.50
N LYS A 183 -27.57 -16.65 26.90
CA LYS A 183 -28.79 -17.37 27.28
C LYS A 183 -28.74 -17.92 28.71
N GLN A 184 -27.59 -18.42 29.16
CA GLN A 184 -27.40 -18.87 30.54
C GLN A 184 -27.52 -17.72 31.56
N ARG A 185 -27.03 -16.51 31.20
CA ARG A 185 -27.15 -15.31 32.04
C ARG A 185 -28.54 -14.65 31.96
N SER A 186 -29.30 -14.88 30.88
CA SER A 186 -30.56 -14.19 30.57
C SER A 186 -31.80 -14.63 31.37
N ALA A 187 -31.69 -15.63 32.27
CA ALA A 187 -32.85 -16.18 32.98
C ALA A 187 -33.67 -15.15 33.80
N ASN A 188 -33.09 -13.97 34.13
CA ASN A 188 -33.70 -12.98 35.01
C ASN A 188 -33.70 -11.52 34.47
N ASN A 189 -33.33 -11.24 33.20
CA ASN A 189 -33.13 -9.86 32.74
C ASN A 189 -33.47 -9.64 31.24
N GLU A 190 -34.38 -8.71 30.95
CA GLU A 190 -34.86 -8.34 29.60
C GLU A 190 -33.76 -7.75 28.71
N TYR A 191 -32.78 -7.03 29.29
CA TYR A 191 -31.62 -6.52 28.57
C TYR A 191 -30.74 -7.62 27.97
N LEU A 192 -30.66 -8.77 28.63
CA LEU A 192 -29.89 -9.92 28.15
C LEU A 192 -30.60 -10.63 26.97
N GLN A 193 -31.92 -10.51 26.86
CA GLN A 193 -32.67 -11.04 25.73
C GLN A 193 -32.43 -10.19 24.46
N VAL A 194 -32.38 -8.87 24.60
CA VAL A 194 -32.02 -7.96 23.49
C VAL A 194 -30.58 -8.20 23.03
N ASN A 195 -29.65 -8.46 23.95
CA ASN A 195 -28.28 -8.82 23.60
C ASN A 195 -28.20 -10.13 22.81
N SER A 196 -29.02 -11.13 23.14
CA SER A 196 -29.03 -12.39 22.38
C SER A 196 -29.46 -12.21 20.91
N LEU A 197 -30.43 -11.33 20.65
CA LEU A 197 -30.89 -11.01 19.29
C LEU A 197 -29.81 -10.28 18.48
N ILE A 198 -29.05 -9.38 19.12
CA ILE A 198 -27.92 -8.69 18.48
C ILE A 198 -26.83 -9.69 18.10
N LEU A 199 -26.50 -10.62 19.00
CA LEU A 199 -25.51 -11.66 18.74
C LEU A 199 -25.94 -12.58 17.59
N ASP A 200 -27.22 -12.96 17.53
CA ASP A 200 -27.77 -13.72 16.41
C ASP A 200 -27.60 -12.94 15.08
N CYS A 201 -27.91 -11.64 15.05
CA CYS A 201 -27.69 -10.80 13.87
C CYS A 201 -26.21 -10.67 13.47
N CYS A 202 -25.29 -10.61 14.44
CA CYS A 202 -23.84 -10.63 14.18
C CYS A 202 -23.40 -11.97 13.57
N SER A 203 -23.92 -13.09 14.09
CA SER A 203 -23.65 -14.42 13.55
C SER A 203 -24.15 -14.55 12.10
N ASP A 204 -25.39 -14.14 11.83
CA ASP A 204 -25.97 -14.14 10.48
C ASP A 204 -25.14 -13.32 9.48
N LEU A 205 -24.64 -12.16 9.91
CA LEU A 205 -23.75 -11.33 9.11
C LEU A 205 -22.44 -12.06 8.79
N LEU A 206 -21.78 -12.65 9.79
CA LEU A 206 -20.52 -13.37 9.59
C LEU A 206 -20.68 -14.63 8.73
N LEU A 207 -21.79 -15.35 8.85
CA LEU A 207 -22.12 -16.47 7.97
C LEU A 207 -22.21 -16.03 6.50
N CYS A 208 -22.90 -14.91 6.25
CA CYS A 208 -22.99 -14.34 4.90
C CYS A 208 -21.63 -13.88 4.36
N VAL A 209 -20.81 -13.28 5.23
CA VAL A 209 -19.45 -12.83 4.89
C VAL A 209 -18.54 -14.02 4.60
N GLY A 210 -18.64 -15.11 5.37
CA GLY A 210 -17.89 -16.35 5.15
C GLY A 210 -18.21 -17.00 3.80
N GLU A 211 -19.50 -17.09 3.46
CA GLU A 211 -19.92 -17.59 2.14
C GLU A 211 -19.42 -16.67 1.00
N LEU A 212 -19.39 -15.35 1.20
CA LEU A 212 -18.84 -14.41 0.22
C LEU A 212 -17.35 -14.64 -0.02
N VAL A 213 -16.56 -14.78 1.05
CA VAL A 213 -15.11 -15.04 0.96
C VAL A 213 -14.86 -16.36 0.24
N LYS A 214 -15.60 -17.42 0.58
CA LYS A 214 -15.51 -18.72 -0.08
C LYS A 214 -15.85 -18.66 -1.57
N GLN A 215 -16.90 -17.94 -1.96
CA GLN A 215 -17.24 -17.74 -3.36
C GLN A 215 -16.17 -16.93 -4.11
N SER A 216 -15.58 -15.94 -3.45
CA SER A 216 -14.48 -15.15 -3.99
C SER A 216 -13.22 -16.00 -4.21
N GLU A 217 -12.91 -16.92 -3.30
CA GLU A 217 -11.83 -17.89 -3.41
C GLU A 217 -12.05 -18.84 -4.60
N MET A 218 -13.25 -19.42 -4.75
CA MET A 218 -13.58 -20.29 -5.89
C MET A 218 -13.37 -19.57 -7.22
N ILE A 219 -13.78 -18.30 -7.33
CA ILE A 219 -13.57 -17.49 -8.53
C ILE A 219 -12.06 -17.27 -8.80
N GLN A 220 -11.26 -17.10 -7.76
CA GLN A 220 -9.80 -16.92 -7.91
C GLN A 220 -9.12 -18.22 -8.33
N GLN A 221 -9.60 -19.36 -7.86
CA GLN A 221 -9.14 -20.69 -8.27
C GLN A 221 -9.46 -20.94 -9.76
N ASP A 222 -10.68 -20.63 -10.20
CA ASP A 222 -11.04 -20.70 -11.63
C ASP A 222 -10.14 -19.80 -12.51
N ILE A 223 -9.77 -18.62 -12.01
CA ILE A 223 -8.83 -17.71 -12.70
C ILE A 223 -7.41 -18.32 -12.75
N LYS A 224 -6.97 -19.03 -11.71
CA LYS A 224 -5.66 -19.71 -11.66
C LYS A 224 -5.56 -20.83 -12.69
N ASP A 225 -6.63 -21.62 -12.81
CA ASP A 225 -6.69 -22.77 -13.73
C ASP A 225 -6.80 -22.34 -15.20
N SER A 226 -7.27 -21.12 -15.47
CA SER A 226 -7.21 -20.50 -16.79
C SER A 226 -5.78 -20.04 -17.11
N SER A 227 -5.02 -20.89 -17.80
CA SER A 227 -3.59 -20.70 -18.15
C SER A 227 -3.19 -19.34 -18.76
N THR A 228 -4.12 -18.61 -19.40
CA THR A 228 -3.90 -17.25 -19.92
C THR A 228 -3.93 -16.15 -18.85
N LEU A 229 -4.44 -16.42 -17.65
CA LEU A 229 -4.58 -15.46 -16.56
C LEU A 229 -3.60 -15.68 -15.39
N SER A 230 -2.84 -16.78 -15.39
CA SER A 230 -1.85 -17.10 -14.35
C SER A 230 -0.69 -16.09 -14.30
N GLU A 231 -0.34 -15.47 -15.44
CA GLU A 231 0.63 -14.36 -15.50
C GLU A 231 0.23 -13.12 -14.70
N PHE A 232 -1.02 -13.02 -14.20
CA PHE A 232 -1.49 -11.85 -13.48
C PHE A 232 -1.28 -11.93 -11.97
N TYR A 233 -1.09 -13.13 -11.41
CA TYR A 233 -0.65 -13.34 -10.02
C TYR A 233 0.86 -13.10 -9.86
N LYS A 234 1.42 -12.18 -10.66
CA LYS A 234 2.80 -11.74 -10.50
C LYS A 234 2.92 -11.04 -9.13
N PRO A 235 3.97 -11.36 -8.34
CA PRO A 235 4.25 -10.59 -7.14
C PRO A 235 4.32 -9.11 -7.55
N HIS A 236 3.65 -8.25 -6.77
CA HIS A 236 3.55 -6.80 -6.97
C HIS A 236 2.50 -6.24 -7.95
N ASN A 237 1.53 -7.05 -8.41
CA ASN A 237 0.38 -6.51 -9.15
C ASN A 237 -0.55 -5.69 -8.23
N ARG A 238 -0.91 -4.46 -8.62
CA ARG A 238 -1.82 -3.57 -7.85
C ARG A 238 -3.20 -4.22 -7.62
N TRP A 239 -3.67 -5.01 -8.57
CA TRP A 239 -4.91 -5.77 -8.42
C TRP A 239 -4.80 -6.85 -7.36
N THR A 240 -3.74 -7.66 -7.39
CA THR A 240 -3.43 -8.69 -6.38
C THR A 240 -3.30 -8.09 -4.98
N ASN A 241 -2.61 -6.96 -4.83
CA ASN A 241 -2.48 -6.27 -3.54
C ASN A 241 -3.83 -5.73 -3.05
N GLY A 242 -4.68 -5.21 -3.94
CA GLY A 242 -6.02 -4.75 -3.57
C GLY A 242 -6.91 -5.90 -3.09
N LEU A 243 -6.83 -7.05 -3.75
CA LEU A 243 -7.56 -8.26 -3.37
C LEU A 243 -7.10 -8.81 -2.01
N LEU A 244 -5.78 -8.91 -1.81
CA LEU A 244 -5.16 -9.35 -0.55
C LEU A 244 -5.52 -8.40 0.61
N SER A 245 -5.45 -7.10 0.38
CA SER A 245 -5.79 -6.09 1.39
C SER A 245 -7.27 -6.14 1.75
N ALA A 246 -8.16 -6.30 0.77
CA ALA A 246 -9.59 -6.41 1.04
C ALA A 246 -9.91 -7.65 1.89
N ALA A 247 -9.30 -8.80 1.58
CA ALA A 247 -9.46 -10.02 2.37
C ALA A 247 -8.98 -9.83 3.82
N LYS A 248 -7.79 -9.25 4.02
CA LYS A 248 -7.25 -8.90 5.34
C LYS A 248 -8.19 -8.03 6.16
N CYS A 249 -8.73 -6.97 5.55
CA CYS A 249 -9.67 -6.07 6.23
C CYS A 249 -10.95 -6.79 6.65
N VAL A 250 -11.47 -7.71 5.82
CA VAL A 250 -12.64 -8.53 6.17
C VAL A 250 -12.33 -9.42 7.39
N GLY A 251 -11.20 -10.13 7.40
CA GLY A 251 -10.81 -10.99 8.52
C GLY A 251 -10.56 -10.21 9.81
N ALA A 252 -9.86 -9.07 9.73
CA ALA A 252 -9.64 -8.17 10.86
C ALA A 252 -10.97 -7.62 11.40
N GLY A 253 -11.89 -7.23 10.52
CA GLY A 253 -13.21 -6.75 10.90
C GLY A 253 -14.02 -7.81 11.67
N ALA A 254 -13.95 -9.07 11.27
CA ALA A 254 -14.59 -10.19 11.97
C ALA A 254 -14.05 -10.35 13.40
N ASN A 255 -12.73 -10.30 13.58
CA ASN A 255 -12.10 -10.39 14.90
C ASN A 255 -12.52 -9.22 15.82
N VAL A 256 -12.48 -7.99 15.30
CA VAL A 256 -12.90 -6.80 16.07
C VAL A 256 -14.39 -6.87 16.43
N MET A 257 -15.24 -7.41 15.55
CA MET A 257 -16.66 -7.60 15.85
C MET A 257 -16.87 -8.58 17.01
N VAL A 258 -16.09 -9.66 17.09
CA VAL A 258 -16.10 -10.61 18.22
C VAL A 258 -15.64 -9.94 19.51
N GLU A 259 -14.56 -9.16 19.47
CA GLU A 259 -14.05 -8.45 20.66
C GLU A 259 -15.09 -7.49 21.24
N ILE A 260 -15.79 -6.76 20.37
CA ILE A 260 -16.87 -5.86 20.79
C ILE A 260 -18.03 -6.66 21.38
N ALA A 261 -18.45 -7.75 20.74
CA ALA A 261 -19.52 -8.61 21.23
C ALA A 261 -19.21 -9.27 22.58
N ASP A 262 -17.99 -9.79 22.76
CA ASP A 262 -17.51 -10.37 24.01
C ASP A 262 -17.52 -9.36 25.15
N ALA A 263 -17.10 -8.12 24.87
CA ALA A 263 -17.10 -7.05 25.85
C ALA A 263 -18.53 -6.65 26.27
N ILE A 264 -19.48 -6.63 25.34
CA ILE A 264 -20.91 -6.37 25.62
C ILE A 264 -21.49 -7.47 26.52
N VAL A 265 -21.24 -8.75 26.19
CA VAL A 265 -21.76 -9.90 26.96
C VAL A 265 -21.11 -10.03 28.34
N SER A 266 -19.86 -9.60 28.47
CA SER A 266 -19.12 -9.56 29.73
C SER A 266 -19.52 -8.40 30.65
N GLY A 267 -20.40 -7.50 30.19
CA GLY A 267 -20.82 -6.33 30.97
C GLY A 267 -19.71 -5.28 31.16
N LYS A 268 -18.68 -5.28 30.30
CA LYS A 268 -17.71 -4.17 30.23
C LYS A 268 -18.41 -2.95 29.65
N ASP A 269 -18.03 -1.74 30.06
CA ASP A 269 -18.62 -0.48 29.57
C ASP A 269 -18.23 -0.23 28.10
N VAL A 270 -18.89 -0.93 27.19
CA VAL A 270 -18.70 -0.84 25.75
C VAL A 270 -19.99 -0.39 25.11
N LYS A 271 -19.87 0.70 24.33
CA LYS A 271 -20.94 1.32 23.56
C LYS A 271 -21.43 0.39 22.45
N LEU A 272 -22.74 0.12 22.42
CA LEU A 272 -23.40 -0.66 21.37
C LEU A 272 -23.19 -0.06 19.97
N GLU A 273 -23.00 1.26 19.89
CA GLU A 273 -22.70 1.99 18.66
C GLU A 273 -21.43 1.52 17.96
N ARG A 274 -20.48 0.90 18.70
CA ARG A 274 -19.30 0.29 18.08
C ARG A 274 -19.67 -0.87 17.16
N LEU A 275 -20.73 -1.63 17.47
CA LEU A 275 -21.25 -2.69 16.59
C LEU A 275 -21.78 -2.11 15.26
N ILE A 276 -22.37 -0.91 15.29
CA ILE A 276 -22.82 -0.23 14.08
C ILE A 276 -21.62 0.10 13.19
N VAL A 277 -20.58 0.71 13.76
CA VAL A 277 -19.39 1.12 13.00
C VAL A 277 -18.68 -0.10 12.39
N ILE A 278 -18.41 -1.14 13.17
CA ILE A 278 -17.71 -2.32 12.66
C ILE A 278 -18.53 -3.08 11.61
N SER A 279 -19.87 -3.13 11.75
CA SER A 279 -20.72 -3.75 10.73
C SER A 279 -20.65 -3.03 9.38
N GLN A 280 -20.57 -1.69 9.40
CA GLN A 280 -20.39 -0.88 8.19
C GLN A 280 -19.00 -1.06 7.58
N GLU A 281 -17.96 -1.20 8.41
CA GLU A 281 -16.59 -1.46 7.96
C GLU A 281 -16.44 -2.83 7.29
N ILE A 282 -17.09 -3.87 7.84
CA ILE A 282 -17.16 -5.20 7.22
C ILE A 282 -17.91 -5.13 5.87
N ALA A 283 -19.04 -4.43 5.81
CA ALA A 283 -19.79 -4.24 4.57
C ALA A 283 -18.99 -3.47 3.49
N ALA A 284 -18.23 -2.46 3.89
CA ALA A 284 -17.34 -1.74 2.99
C ALA A 284 -16.19 -2.63 2.49
N SER A 285 -15.56 -3.39 3.39
CA SER A 285 -14.44 -4.29 3.06
C SER A 285 -14.87 -5.44 2.15
N THR A 286 -16.05 -6.02 2.38
CA THR A 286 -16.64 -7.04 1.49
C THR A 286 -17.02 -6.45 0.13
N THR A 287 -17.50 -5.21 0.07
CA THR A 287 -17.74 -4.51 -1.21
C THR A 287 -16.45 -4.31 -1.97
N GLN A 288 -15.36 -3.92 -1.29
CA GLN A 288 -14.03 -3.80 -1.90
C GLN A 288 -13.55 -5.15 -2.43
N LEU A 289 -13.74 -6.24 -1.67
CA LEU A 289 -13.41 -7.60 -2.09
C LEU A 289 -14.16 -8.00 -3.37
N VAL A 290 -15.48 -7.81 -3.42
CA VAL A 290 -16.30 -8.08 -4.61
C VAL A 290 -15.87 -7.23 -5.80
N CYS A 291 -15.57 -5.95 -5.57
CA CYS A 291 -15.09 -5.06 -6.61
C CYS A 291 -13.72 -5.50 -7.16
N ALA A 292 -12.80 -5.92 -6.28
CA ALA A 292 -11.52 -6.47 -6.66
C ALA A 292 -11.69 -7.75 -7.48
N THR A 293 -12.51 -8.70 -7.02
CA THR A 293 -12.80 -9.95 -7.74
C THR A 293 -13.39 -9.66 -9.13
N ARG A 294 -14.36 -8.74 -9.25
CA ARG A 294 -15.00 -8.38 -10.52
C ARG A 294 -14.02 -7.95 -11.63
N VAL A 295 -12.92 -7.26 -11.30
CA VAL A 295 -12.01 -6.68 -12.32
C VAL A 295 -11.44 -7.72 -13.28
N LYS A 296 -11.32 -8.98 -12.85
CA LYS A 296 -10.73 -10.07 -13.63
C LYS A 296 -11.65 -11.26 -13.84
N THR A 297 -12.91 -11.17 -13.41
CA THR A 297 -13.92 -12.22 -13.60
C THR A 297 -14.86 -11.85 -14.75
N ASN A 298 -15.31 -12.85 -15.51
CA ASN A 298 -16.38 -12.64 -16.49
C ASN A 298 -17.67 -12.24 -15.74
N PRO A 299 -18.25 -11.05 -15.99
CA PRO A 299 -19.45 -10.58 -15.29
C PRO A 299 -20.70 -11.41 -15.58
N ILE A 300 -20.68 -12.25 -16.62
CA ILE A 300 -21.78 -13.15 -17.01
C ILE A 300 -21.63 -14.54 -16.33
N SER A 301 -20.52 -14.80 -15.63
CA SER A 301 -20.31 -16.07 -14.94
C SER A 301 -21.37 -16.31 -13.87
N GLU A 302 -21.85 -17.55 -13.79
CA GLU A 302 -22.77 -18.01 -12.74
C GLU A 302 -22.14 -17.81 -11.34
N MET A 303 -20.85 -18.10 -11.19
CA MET A 303 -20.10 -17.90 -9.95
C MET A 303 -20.10 -16.44 -9.51
N PHE A 304 -19.92 -15.51 -10.46
CA PHE A 304 -19.94 -14.08 -10.17
C PHE A 304 -21.36 -13.58 -9.83
N THR A 305 -22.38 -14.12 -10.48
CA THR A 305 -23.80 -13.82 -10.17
C THR A 305 -24.16 -14.28 -8.75
N LYS A 306 -23.64 -15.45 -8.34
CA LYS A 306 -23.76 -15.95 -6.96
C LYS A 306 -23.08 -15.00 -5.98
N LEU A 307 -21.84 -14.58 -6.26
CA LEU A 307 -21.09 -13.61 -5.45
C LEU A 307 -21.85 -12.29 -5.28
N GLN A 308 -22.45 -11.78 -6.35
CA GLN A 308 -23.24 -10.55 -6.30
C GLN A 308 -24.51 -10.71 -5.45
N THR A 309 -25.14 -11.88 -5.49
CA THR A 309 -26.33 -12.19 -4.67
C THR A 309 -25.95 -12.27 -3.19
N THR A 310 -24.87 -12.99 -2.86
CA THR A 310 -24.35 -13.06 -1.50
C THR A 310 -23.90 -11.69 -0.98
N SER A 311 -23.29 -10.84 -1.83
CA SER A 311 -22.95 -9.46 -1.47
C SER A 311 -24.17 -8.61 -1.09
N LYS A 312 -25.30 -8.77 -1.79
CA LYS A 312 -26.56 -8.11 -1.41
C LYS A 312 -27.09 -8.62 -0.07
N GLU A 313 -26.96 -9.92 0.20
CA GLU A 313 -27.35 -10.49 1.49
C GLU A 313 -26.47 -9.95 2.63
N VAL A 314 -25.16 -9.79 2.43
CA VAL A 314 -24.27 -9.14 3.41
C VAL A 314 -24.75 -7.72 3.73
N CYS A 315 -25.14 -6.92 2.72
CA CYS A 315 -25.70 -5.59 2.94
C CYS A 315 -27.03 -5.63 3.73
N LYS A 316 -27.88 -6.62 3.46
CA LYS A 316 -29.15 -6.83 4.17
C LYS A 316 -28.93 -7.23 5.63
N CYS A 317 -28.05 -8.20 5.90
CA CYS A 317 -27.67 -8.60 7.26
C CYS A 317 -27.05 -7.43 8.04
N THR A 318 -26.20 -6.63 7.38
CA THR A 318 -25.64 -5.41 7.96
C THR A 318 -26.74 -4.42 8.36
N GLY A 319 -27.70 -4.18 7.46
CA GLY A 319 -28.85 -3.32 7.74
C GLY A 319 -29.72 -3.82 8.90
N ASN A 320 -29.97 -5.13 8.95
CA ASN A 320 -30.72 -5.77 10.02
C ASN A 320 -30.01 -5.65 11.38
N LEU A 321 -28.69 -5.89 11.42
CA LEU A 321 -27.88 -5.72 12.63
C LEU A 321 -27.94 -4.28 13.13
N ILE A 322 -27.74 -3.29 12.24
CA ILE A 322 -27.81 -1.87 12.63
C ILE A 322 -29.20 -1.51 13.17
N ALA A 323 -30.26 -2.01 12.53
CA ALA A 323 -31.63 -1.79 13.01
C ALA A 323 -31.86 -2.43 14.38
N CYS A 324 -31.35 -3.65 14.61
CA CYS A 324 -31.43 -4.34 15.90
C CYS A 324 -30.70 -3.55 17.00
N VAL A 325 -29.46 -3.12 16.74
CA VAL A 325 -28.65 -2.35 17.68
C VAL A 325 -29.31 -0.99 17.99
N LYS A 326 -29.86 -0.29 16.99
CA LYS A 326 -30.58 0.97 17.22
C LYS A 326 -31.82 0.77 18.10
N LYS A 327 -32.62 -0.26 17.83
CA LYS A 327 -33.77 -0.60 18.68
C LYS A 327 -33.35 -0.90 20.11
N ALA A 328 -32.23 -1.58 20.31
CA ALA A 328 -31.70 -1.86 21.64
C ALA A 328 -31.29 -0.58 22.39
N ILE A 329 -30.66 0.37 21.69
CA ILE A 329 -30.30 1.68 22.24
C ILE A 329 -31.57 2.49 22.58
N GLU A 330 -32.56 2.50 21.69
CA GLU A 330 -33.84 3.19 21.89
C GLU A 330 -34.65 2.61 23.07
N ALA A 331 -34.67 1.28 23.22
CA ALA A 331 -35.32 0.62 24.35
C ALA A 331 -34.68 1.03 25.68
N LYS A 332 -33.34 1.05 25.75
CA LYS A 332 -32.62 1.50 26.94
C LYS A 332 -32.94 2.95 27.31
N HIS A 333 -33.03 3.85 26.32
CA HIS A 333 -33.41 5.24 26.58
C HIS A 333 -34.88 5.38 27.00
N THR A 334 -35.78 4.52 26.51
CA THR A 334 -37.19 4.59 26.90
C THR A 334 -37.40 4.24 28.37
N GLU A 335 -36.66 3.25 28.89
CA GLU A 335 -36.67 2.92 30.33
C GLU A 335 -36.07 4.03 31.21
N GLU A 336 -35.04 4.74 30.73
CA GLU A 336 -34.46 5.89 31.44
C GLU A 336 -35.43 7.09 31.53
N LEU A 337 -36.47 7.15 30.68
CA LEU A 337 -37.41 8.27 30.57
C LEU A 337 -38.75 8.04 31.28
N ASP A 338 -38.91 6.98 32.09
CA ASP A 338 -40.14 6.79 32.87
C ASP A 338 -40.18 7.70 34.11
N PHE A 339 -40.93 8.80 33.99
CA PHE A 339 -41.12 9.79 35.06
C PHE A 339 -42.39 9.57 35.90
N SER A 340 -43.13 8.48 35.64
CA SER A 340 -44.50 8.28 36.15
C SER A 340 -44.61 8.19 37.67
N CYS A 341 -43.51 7.87 38.36
CA CYS A 341 -43.47 7.62 39.81
C CYS A 341 -42.81 8.72 40.64
N LEU A 342 -42.57 9.92 40.08
CA LEU A 342 -41.84 10.99 40.78
C LEU A 342 -42.77 11.97 41.52
N THR A 343 -42.40 12.31 42.76
CA THR A 343 -43.01 13.45 43.48
C THR A 343 -42.53 14.78 42.90
N LEU A 344 -43.29 15.87 43.09
CA LEU A 344 -42.97 17.21 42.53
C LEU A 344 -41.53 17.67 42.82
N THR A 345 -41.03 17.44 44.03
CA THR A 345 -39.67 17.83 44.43
C THR A 345 -38.60 16.94 43.77
N GLN A 346 -38.88 15.65 43.61
CA GLN A 346 -37.99 14.73 42.89
C GLN A 346 -37.94 15.08 41.40
N ALA A 347 -39.09 15.39 40.79
CA ALA A 347 -39.16 15.82 39.40
C ALA A 347 -38.32 17.09 39.15
N LYS A 348 -38.42 18.11 40.03
CA LYS A 348 -37.60 19.33 39.93
C LYS A 348 -36.10 19.06 40.10
N ARG A 349 -35.72 18.18 41.04
CA ARG A 349 -34.30 17.80 41.20
C ARG A 349 -33.79 17.10 39.94
N MET A 350 -34.56 16.16 39.41
CA MET A 350 -34.22 15.42 38.22
C MET A 350 -34.17 16.32 36.97
N GLU A 351 -35.06 17.31 36.87
CA GLU A 351 -35.00 18.34 35.81
C GLU A 351 -33.65 19.07 35.81
N VAL A 352 -33.18 19.51 36.98
CA VAL A 352 -31.87 20.17 37.11
C VAL A 352 -30.73 19.22 36.78
N GLU A 353 -30.78 17.97 37.25
CA GLU A 353 -29.78 16.94 36.93
C GLU A 353 -29.71 16.65 35.42
N LEU A 354 -30.86 16.56 34.74
CA LEU A 354 -30.94 16.40 33.29
C LEU A 354 -30.38 17.62 32.55
N GLN A 355 -30.68 18.85 33.01
CA GLN A 355 -30.10 20.08 32.45
C GLN A 355 -28.57 20.09 32.58
N VAL A 356 -28.03 19.70 33.74
CA VAL A 356 -26.58 19.54 33.91
C VAL A 356 -26.03 18.49 32.95
N LYS A 357 -26.74 17.36 32.79
CA LYS A 357 -26.31 16.30 31.87
C LYS A 357 -26.29 16.73 30.41
N ILE A 358 -27.25 17.56 29.99
CA ILE A 358 -27.28 18.16 28.66
C ILE A 358 -26.01 18.98 28.43
N ILE A 359 -25.65 19.86 29.37
CA ILE A 359 -24.45 20.71 29.27
C ILE A 359 -23.17 19.87 29.17
N GLU A 360 -23.06 18.80 29.99
CA GLU A 360 -21.92 17.87 29.91
C GLU A 360 -21.82 17.19 28.54
N LEU A 361 -22.94 16.69 28.01
CA LEU A 361 -22.99 16.00 26.72
C LEU A 361 -22.69 16.94 25.55
N GLU A 362 -23.21 18.17 25.57
CA GLU A 362 -22.89 19.19 24.56
C GLU A 362 -21.40 19.53 24.55
N THR A 363 -20.80 19.64 25.73
CA THR A 363 -19.36 19.88 25.90
C THR A 363 -18.54 18.68 25.37
N SER A 364 -18.91 17.46 25.76
CA SER A 364 -18.25 16.23 25.33
C SER A 364 -18.35 16.01 23.82
N LEU A 365 -19.53 16.24 23.24
CA LEU A 365 -19.76 16.17 21.79
C LEU A 365 -18.91 17.18 21.03
N THR A 366 -18.77 18.40 21.57
CA THR A 366 -17.89 19.42 20.98
C THR A 366 -16.42 18.96 21.01
N ASN A 367 -15.97 18.38 22.12
CA ASN A 367 -14.62 17.85 22.27
C ASN A 367 -14.33 16.67 21.32
N GLU A 368 -15.24 15.70 21.22
CA GLU A 368 -15.07 14.55 20.31
C GLU A 368 -15.11 14.97 18.84
N ARG A 369 -15.93 15.96 18.48
CA ARG A 369 -15.89 16.58 17.14
C ARG A 369 -14.54 17.21 16.85
N GLN A 370 -13.97 17.95 17.81
CA GLN A 370 -12.63 18.51 17.67
C GLN A 370 -11.57 17.42 17.53
N ARG A 371 -11.65 16.36 18.33
CA ARG A 371 -10.72 15.22 18.29
C ARG A 371 -10.79 14.47 16.97
N LEU A 372 -11.99 14.19 16.46
CA LEU A 372 -12.18 13.60 15.14
C LEU A 372 -11.68 14.53 14.02
N ALA A 373 -11.94 15.83 14.12
CA ALA A 373 -11.44 16.81 13.15
C ALA A 373 -9.91 16.92 13.19
N GLN A 374 -9.30 16.81 14.36
CA GLN A 374 -7.85 16.75 14.51
C GLN A 374 -7.29 15.45 13.91
N LEU A 375 -7.84 14.29 14.28
CA LEU A 375 -7.44 13.00 13.72
C LEU A 375 -7.55 12.98 12.18
N ARG A 376 -8.62 13.55 11.63
CA ARG A 376 -8.78 13.70 10.18
C ARG A 376 -7.73 14.64 9.59
N ARG A 377 -7.48 15.80 10.20
CA ARG A 377 -6.43 16.72 9.76
C ARG A 377 -5.06 16.05 9.78
N ASP A 378 -4.74 15.33 10.84
CA ASP A 378 -3.47 14.60 10.98
C ASP A 378 -3.36 13.52 9.89
N ASN A 379 -4.43 12.74 9.65
CA ASN A 379 -4.44 11.75 8.56
C ASN A 379 -4.31 12.38 7.16
N TYR A 380 -4.93 13.54 6.92
CA TYR A 380 -4.79 14.25 5.64
C TYR A 380 -3.44 14.97 5.51
N GLN A 381 -2.86 15.50 6.60
CA GLN A 381 -1.52 16.08 6.61
C GLN A 381 -0.47 15.00 6.39
N LEU A 382 -0.58 13.84 7.03
CA LEU A 382 0.27 12.69 6.77
C LEU A 382 0.14 12.20 5.32
N SER A 383 -1.08 12.20 4.76
CA SER A 383 -1.30 11.86 3.35
C SER A 383 -0.75 12.93 2.39
N ALA A 384 -0.88 14.21 2.74
CA ALA A 384 -0.41 15.34 1.94
C ALA A 384 1.12 15.51 2.03
N GLU A 385 1.76 15.24 3.16
CA GLU A 385 3.23 15.22 3.30
C GLU A 385 3.84 14.07 2.50
N VAL A 386 3.11 12.96 2.34
CA VAL A 386 3.46 11.86 1.43
C VAL A 386 3.35 12.31 -0.03
N GLU A 387 2.34 13.09 -0.39
CA GLU A 387 2.19 13.67 -1.74
C GLU A 387 3.16 14.83 -2.03
N GLU A 388 3.45 15.70 -1.07
CA GLU A 388 4.30 16.89 -1.26
C GLU A 388 5.79 16.51 -1.35
N LYS A 389 6.21 15.45 -0.66
CA LYS A 389 7.51 14.78 -0.91
C LYS A 389 7.58 14.16 -2.31
N SER A 390 6.45 13.74 -2.88
CA SER A 390 6.39 13.22 -4.26
C SER A 390 6.45 14.32 -5.33
N THR A 391 5.97 15.54 -5.04
CA THR A 391 5.92 16.66 -6.00
C THR A 391 7.11 17.62 -5.90
N THR A 392 7.67 17.87 -4.72
CA THR A 392 8.90 18.69 -4.55
C THR A 392 10.15 18.05 -5.15
N THR A 393 10.12 16.73 -5.37
CA THR A 393 11.15 16.01 -6.15
C THR A 393 11.01 16.28 -7.66
N THR A 394 9.84 16.72 -8.13
CA THR A 394 9.56 17.00 -9.55
C THR A 394 9.89 18.46 -9.94
N THR A 395 9.81 19.42 -9.01
CA THR A 395 10.01 20.86 -9.30
C THR A 395 11.42 21.39 -9.06
N LYS A 396 12.35 20.58 -8.54
CA LYS A 396 13.76 20.97 -8.41
C LYS A 396 14.66 20.55 -9.59
N ASN A 397 14.09 19.88 -10.60
CA ASN A 397 14.80 19.45 -11.82
C ASN A 397 14.33 20.20 -13.09
N THR A 398 13.83 21.42 -12.95
CA THR A 398 13.84 22.46 -13.99
C THR A 398 14.72 23.59 -13.51
#